data_AF-A0A374TUI2-F1
#
_entry.id   AF-A0A374TUI2-F1
#
_cell.length_a   1.000
_cell.length_b   1.000
_cell.length_c   1.000
_cell.angle_alpha   90.00
_cell.angle_beta   90.00
_cell.angle_gamma   90.00
#
_symmetry.space_group_name_H-M   'P 1'
#
loop_
_entity.id
_entity.type
_entity.pdbx_description
1 polymer ?
#
loop_
_entity_poly.entity_id
_entity_poly.type
_entity_poly.pdbx_seq_one_letter_code
_entity_poly.pdbx_strand_id
1 'polypeptide(L)'
;MKQTTNTAATALEQVNAMPAATWGWLKMNQTKLELSDELAAAPAETIEVEGLDEQFAGVADAFDAAMDAMAERFPERRASAPGDAADRARITPETELDVPATSVYQAGAIKLEEELSPAEAFETGMGEAAYTYLADHATKRVVIDVPAYKHATVTVRVSGVDAAAAIAAIDVVARPQSTLDLQIALDSPVAGEGVVGSVLRVCAHEYATVNVACTQTLDDSWIALDDTGLFLDEGARVNVQHTVLGAGASATGLAGDLLGDTAKVTIDTDYLGARDQVRDFNYELRHRGRKTECEIDANGVLTGTSKKVYRGTIDLVHGCKGATGTERETVLLANKGVDNKTVPVILCDEDDVAGNHGATIGHVRDEQLFYLACRGLDQNAAEDLFIRAKLEDAVLSATDERARAAVVRLGNNLIDNFEEELA
;
A
#
# COMPACT_ATOMS: atom_id res chain seq x y z
N MET A 1 -29.21 28.58 -8.33
CA MET A 1 -29.83 27.29 -7.98
C MET A 1 -28.75 26.24 -8.12
N LYS A 2 -28.18 25.76 -7.01
CA LYS A 2 -27.33 24.56 -7.05
C LYS A 2 -28.29 23.38 -7.19
N GLN A 3 -28.38 22.82 -8.40
CA GLN A 3 -28.96 21.49 -8.57
C GLN A 3 -27.97 20.53 -7.89
N THR A 4 -28.27 20.15 -6.65
CA THR A 4 -27.73 18.93 -6.07
C THR A 4 -28.53 17.79 -6.71
N THR A 5 -28.05 17.28 -7.84
CA THR A 5 -28.36 15.91 -8.23
C THR A 5 -27.75 15.04 -7.14
N ASN A 6 -28.60 14.49 -6.27
CA ASN A 6 -28.22 13.37 -5.41
C ASN A 6 -27.99 12.19 -6.35
N THR A 7 -26.81 12.14 -6.96
CA THR A 7 -26.32 10.94 -7.63
C THR A 7 -26.06 9.92 -6.55
N ALA A 8 -26.60 8.71 -6.70
CA ALA A 8 -26.32 7.63 -5.76
C ALA A 8 -24.80 7.35 -5.79
N ALA A 9 -24.21 7.20 -4.61
CA ALA A 9 -22.78 7.00 -4.47
C ALA A 9 -22.52 5.96 -3.38
N THR A 10 -21.65 5.01 -3.69
CA THR A 10 -21.08 4.06 -2.75
C THR A 10 -20.06 4.79 -1.90
N ALA A 11 -20.31 4.86 -0.60
CA ALA A 11 -19.40 5.44 0.37
C ALA A 11 -18.51 4.33 0.95
N LEU A 12 -17.22 4.37 0.64
CA LEU A 12 -16.22 3.57 1.35
C LEU A 12 -15.80 4.36 2.59
N GLU A 13 -16.26 3.91 3.75
CA GLU A 13 -15.93 4.49 5.04
C GLU A 13 -14.69 3.82 5.63
N GLN A 14 -13.89 4.59 6.37
CA GLN A 14 -12.70 4.08 7.08
C GLN A 14 -11.70 3.37 6.17
N VAL A 15 -11.57 3.83 4.91
CA VAL A 15 -10.54 3.35 4.00
C VAL A 15 -9.19 3.54 4.66
N ASN A 16 -8.30 2.54 4.55
CA ASN A 16 -6.93 2.61 5.10
C ASN A 16 -6.90 2.87 6.61
N ALA A 17 -7.93 2.42 7.34
CA ALA A 17 -7.96 2.54 8.79
C ALA A 17 -6.88 1.67 9.42
N MET A 18 -6.11 2.27 10.34
CA MET A 18 -5.12 1.53 11.10
C MET A 18 -5.78 0.65 12.18
N PRO A 19 -5.18 -0.50 12.51
CA PRO A 19 -5.76 -1.50 13.43
C PRO A 19 -5.93 -0.98 14.86
N ALA A 20 -4.98 -0.19 15.35
CA ALA A 20 -5.05 0.45 16.66
C ALA A 20 -5.67 1.86 16.54
N ALA A 21 -6.94 2.01 16.92
CA ALA A 21 -7.66 3.29 16.89
C ALA A 21 -7.24 4.24 18.03
N THR A 22 -5.95 4.51 18.16
CA THR A 22 -5.44 5.59 19.00
C THR A 22 -5.63 6.93 18.26
N TRP A 23 -5.87 8.01 19.00
CA TRP A 23 -6.01 9.38 18.46
C TRP A 23 -7.24 9.68 17.59
N GLY A 24 -8.44 9.25 18.00
CA GLY A 24 -9.70 9.59 17.31
C GLY A 24 -9.96 11.09 17.08
N TRP A 25 -9.33 11.98 17.86
CA TRP A 25 -9.38 13.44 17.66
C TRP A 25 -8.63 13.93 16.41
N LEU A 26 -7.65 13.16 15.92
CA LEU A 26 -6.90 13.45 14.69
C LEU A 26 -7.66 13.03 13.41
N LYS A 27 -8.72 12.22 13.57
CA LYS A 27 -9.58 11.72 12.49
C LYS A 27 -8.82 10.96 11.39
N MET A 28 -7.74 10.26 11.74
CA MET A 28 -6.85 9.57 10.79
C MET A 28 -7.50 8.33 10.14
N ASN A 29 -8.42 7.67 10.84
CA ASN A 29 -9.18 6.52 10.33
C ASN A 29 -10.56 6.92 9.77
N GLN A 30 -10.75 8.21 9.44
CA GLN A 30 -12.04 8.73 8.94
C GLN A 30 -11.97 9.07 7.45
N THR A 31 -11.00 8.51 6.73
CA THR A 31 -10.93 8.65 5.27
C THR A 31 -12.18 8.03 4.67
N LYS A 32 -12.90 8.85 3.92
CA LYS A 32 -14.13 8.48 3.22
C LYS A 32 -13.91 8.74 1.74
N LEU A 33 -14.19 7.74 0.91
CA LEU A 33 -14.23 7.89 -0.54
C LEU A 33 -15.67 7.73 -1.01
N GLU A 34 -16.14 8.66 -1.83
CA GLU A 34 -17.46 8.59 -2.47
C GLU A 34 -17.25 8.22 -3.94
N LEU A 35 -17.73 7.04 -4.31
CA LEU A 35 -17.63 6.50 -5.67
C LEU A 35 -19.02 6.55 -6.29
N SER A 36 -19.16 7.11 -7.48
CA SER A 36 -20.46 7.22 -8.15
C SER A 36 -21.01 5.83 -8.51
N ASP A 37 -22.27 5.55 -8.16
CA ASP A 37 -22.96 4.31 -8.55
C ASP A 37 -23.29 4.27 -10.05
N GLU A 38 -23.09 5.39 -10.76
CA GLU A 38 -23.29 5.49 -12.21
C GLU A 38 -22.06 5.05 -13.02
N LEU A 39 -20.94 4.74 -12.36
CA LEU A 39 -19.74 4.24 -13.04
C LEU A 39 -20.03 2.89 -13.70
N ALA A 40 -19.81 2.82 -15.01
CA ALA A 40 -19.86 1.55 -15.72
C ALA A 40 -18.63 0.68 -15.40
N ALA A 41 -18.73 -0.63 -15.58
CA ALA A 41 -17.53 -1.45 -15.64
C ALA A 41 -16.77 -1.15 -16.95
N ALA A 42 -15.47 -0.89 -16.87
CA ALA A 42 -14.64 -0.70 -18.06
C ALA A 42 -14.57 -1.99 -18.90
N PRO A 43 -14.28 -1.90 -20.22
CA PRO A 43 -14.01 -3.07 -21.04
C PRO A 43 -12.79 -3.86 -20.55
N ALA A 44 -12.81 -5.19 -20.67
CA ALA A 44 -11.68 -6.05 -20.24
C ALA A 44 -10.35 -5.75 -20.95
N GLU A 45 -10.41 -5.19 -22.16
CA GLU A 45 -9.27 -4.77 -22.99
C GLU A 45 -8.47 -3.63 -22.36
N THR A 46 -9.11 -2.84 -21.49
CA THR A 46 -8.49 -1.77 -20.71
C THR A 46 -7.43 -2.28 -19.73
N ILE A 47 -7.48 -3.58 -19.39
CA ILE A 47 -6.49 -4.25 -18.56
C ILE A 47 -5.59 -5.11 -19.44
N GLU A 48 -4.45 -4.54 -19.79
CA GLU A 48 -3.41 -5.17 -20.59
C GLU A 48 -2.48 -5.96 -19.68
N VAL A 49 -2.13 -7.18 -20.10
CA VAL A 49 -1.20 -8.05 -19.38
C VAL A 49 -0.12 -8.47 -20.36
N GLU A 50 1.12 -8.10 -20.06
CA GLU A 50 2.31 -8.37 -20.86
C GLU A 50 3.23 -9.35 -20.08
N GLY A 51 3.92 -10.25 -20.77
CA GLY A 51 4.88 -11.18 -20.14
C GLY A 51 4.29 -12.39 -19.40
N LEU A 52 2.96 -12.52 -19.34
CA LEU A 52 2.30 -13.69 -18.74
C LEU A 52 2.21 -14.86 -19.74
N ASP A 53 3.27 -15.65 -19.82
CA ASP A 53 3.30 -16.89 -20.61
C ASP A 53 2.33 -17.96 -20.07
N GLU A 54 1.86 -18.87 -20.92
CA GLU A 54 0.95 -19.97 -20.55
C GLU A 54 1.46 -20.82 -19.36
N GLN A 55 2.78 -20.96 -19.22
CA GLN A 55 3.41 -21.71 -18.13
C GLN A 55 3.31 -21.02 -16.76
N PHE A 56 2.98 -19.72 -16.72
CA PHE A 56 2.85 -18.91 -15.51
C PHE A 56 1.40 -18.49 -15.25
N ALA A 57 0.48 -18.78 -16.18
CA ALA A 57 -0.94 -18.51 -16.01
C ALA A 57 -1.55 -19.51 -15.01
N GLY A 58 -2.05 -18.99 -13.88
CA GLY A 58 -2.73 -19.78 -12.86
C GLY A 58 -4.21 -20.04 -13.17
N VAL A 59 -4.81 -20.96 -12.43
CA VAL A 59 -6.27 -21.17 -12.41
C VAL A 59 -6.93 -20.20 -11.44
N ALA A 60 -8.22 -19.92 -11.63
CA ALA A 60 -8.94 -18.84 -10.92
C ALA A 60 -8.90 -18.93 -9.39
N ASP A 61 -8.78 -20.13 -8.84
CA ASP A 61 -8.74 -20.45 -7.41
C ASP A 61 -7.33 -20.77 -6.89
N ALA A 62 -6.28 -20.56 -7.69
CA ALA A 62 -4.91 -20.96 -7.33
C ALA A 62 -4.42 -20.30 -6.03
N PHE A 63 -4.76 -19.02 -5.81
CA PHE A 63 -4.41 -18.31 -4.58
C PHE A 63 -5.15 -18.88 -3.38
N ASP A 64 -6.47 -19.04 -3.47
CA ASP A 64 -7.28 -19.55 -2.35
C ASP A 64 -6.85 -20.98 -1.99
N ALA A 65 -6.59 -21.83 -3.00
CA ALA A 65 -6.04 -23.17 -2.81
C ALA A 65 -4.63 -23.18 -2.20
N ALA A 66 -3.78 -22.19 -2.53
CA ALA A 66 -2.47 -22.06 -1.91
C ALA A 66 -2.58 -21.64 -0.43
N MET A 67 -3.45 -20.69 -0.12
CA MET A 67 -3.70 -20.25 1.26
C MET A 67 -4.32 -21.35 2.12
N ASP A 68 -5.25 -22.14 1.56
CA ASP A 68 -5.78 -23.32 2.24
C ASP A 68 -4.68 -24.36 2.53
N ALA A 69 -3.76 -24.58 1.59
CA ALA A 69 -2.61 -25.47 1.80
C ALA A 69 -1.64 -24.94 2.87
N MET A 70 -1.56 -23.61 3.08
CA MET A 70 -0.77 -23.04 4.17
C MET A 70 -1.32 -23.40 5.55
N ALA A 71 -2.63 -23.67 5.68
CA ALA A 71 -3.19 -24.16 6.94
C ALA A 71 -2.65 -25.55 7.34
N GLU A 72 -2.24 -26.39 6.37
CA GLU A 72 -1.58 -27.67 6.67
C GLU A 72 -0.11 -27.48 7.09
N ARG A 73 0.55 -26.47 6.52
CA ARG A 73 1.95 -26.13 6.80
C ARG A 73 2.13 -25.42 8.13
N PHE A 74 1.19 -24.55 8.47
CA PHE A 74 1.10 -23.82 9.73
C PHE A 74 -0.14 -24.30 10.51
N PRO A 75 -0.16 -25.56 10.96
CA PRO A 75 -1.33 -26.16 11.61
C PRO A 75 -1.53 -25.62 13.03
N GLU A 76 -0.45 -25.18 13.66
CA GLU A 76 -0.47 -24.62 15.00
C GLU A 76 -0.87 -23.15 14.92
N ARG A 77 -2.14 -22.88 15.28
CA ARG A 77 -2.57 -21.54 15.70
C ARG A 77 -1.77 -21.14 16.94
N ARG A 78 -1.52 -19.84 17.12
CA ARG A 78 -0.61 -19.32 18.17
C ARG A 78 -0.85 -20.03 19.51
N ALA A 79 0.12 -20.85 19.94
CA ALA A 79 -0.07 -21.79 21.06
C ALA A 79 0.26 -21.19 22.43
N SER A 80 1.00 -20.07 22.46
CA SER A 80 1.40 -19.42 23.71
C SER A 80 1.64 -17.92 23.58
N ALA A 81 1.01 -17.11 24.43
CA ALA A 81 1.25 -15.68 24.65
C ALA A 81 0.66 -15.17 25.98
N PRO A 82 1.21 -14.09 26.56
CA PRO A 82 0.57 -13.43 27.68
C PRO A 82 -0.89 -13.06 27.38
N GLY A 83 -1.82 -13.45 28.24
CA GLY A 83 -3.25 -13.23 28.06
C GLY A 83 -3.97 -14.20 27.12
N ASP A 84 -3.31 -15.24 26.61
CA ASP A 84 -3.91 -16.32 25.80
C ASP A 84 -4.89 -17.22 26.61
N ALA A 85 -5.55 -18.19 25.98
CA ALA A 85 -6.48 -19.08 26.67
C ALA A 85 -5.87 -19.91 27.81
N ALA A 86 -4.61 -20.34 27.66
CA ALA A 86 -3.89 -21.14 28.65
C ALA A 86 -3.39 -20.30 29.83
N ASP A 87 -2.99 -19.07 29.60
CA ASP A 87 -2.56 -18.06 30.56
C ASP A 87 -3.77 -17.56 31.36
N ARG A 88 -4.89 -17.25 30.68
CA ARG A 88 -6.18 -16.92 31.33
C ARG A 88 -6.65 -18.05 32.26
N ALA A 89 -6.45 -19.31 31.86
CA ALA A 89 -6.81 -20.46 32.69
C ALA A 89 -5.91 -20.62 33.95
N ARG A 90 -4.74 -19.98 33.98
CA ARG A 90 -3.82 -19.96 35.14
C ARG A 90 -4.07 -18.79 36.10
N ILE A 91 -4.94 -17.84 35.75
CA ILE A 91 -5.31 -16.72 36.61
C ILE A 91 -6.09 -17.24 37.82
N THR A 92 -5.52 -17.08 39.00
CA THR A 92 -6.18 -17.22 40.30
C THR A 92 -6.20 -15.87 41.00
N PRO A 93 -7.00 -15.67 42.06
CA PRO A 93 -6.96 -14.45 42.85
C PRO A 93 -5.57 -14.11 43.42
N GLU A 94 -4.65 -15.10 43.52
CA GLU A 94 -3.28 -14.87 43.96
C GLU A 94 -2.32 -14.48 42.81
N THR A 95 -2.61 -14.88 41.56
CA THR A 95 -1.73 -14.65 40.39
C THR A 95 -2.26 -13.57 39.44
N GLU A 96 -3.39 -12.93 39.75
CA GLU A 96 -4.01 -11.88 38.94
C GLU A 96 -3.06 -10.69 38.66
N LEU A 97 -2.14 -10.39 39.58
CA LEU A 97 -1.12 -9.34 39.41
C LEU A 97 0.08 -9.78 38.55
N ASP A 98 0.25 -11.09 38.32
CA ASP A 98 1.35 -11.66 37.55
C ASP A 98 1.01 -11.79 36.05
N VAL A 99 -0.24 -11.51 35.66
CA VAL A 99 -0.67 -11.50 34.25
C VAL A 99 -0.62 -10.08 33.70
N PRO A 100 0.11 -9.85 32.58
CA PRO A 100 0.16 -8.53 31.94
C PRO A 100 -1.24 -8.06 31.53
N ALA A 101 -1.55 -6.79 31.83
CA ALA A 101 -2.78 -6.17 31.35
C ALA A 101 -2.71 -5.97 29.83
N THR A 102 -3.41 -6.80 29.07
CA THR A 102 -3.52 -6.64 27.61
C THR A 102 -4.46 -5.50 27.26
N SER A 103 -4.09 -4.70 26.26
CA SER A 103 -5.01 -3.72 25.67
C SER A 103 -6.18 -4.41 24.95
N VAL A 104 -7.27 -3.68 24.70
CA VAL A 104 -8.41 -4.21 23.93
C VAL A 104 -7.99 -4.70 22.55
N TYR A 105 -7.05 -4.00 21.91
CA TYR A 105 -6.46 -4.42 20.64
C TYR A 105 -5.69 -5.74 20.79
N GLN A 106 -4.74 -5.81 21.73
CA GLN A 106 -3.94 -7.02 21.95
C GLN A 106 -4.81 -8.24 22.26
N ALA A 107 -5.83 -8.08 23.11
CA ALA A 107 -6.77 -9.15 23.43
C ALA A 107 -7.55 -9.64 22.19
N GLY A 108 -7.94 -8.72 21.30
CA GLY A 108 -8.59 -9.05 20.03
C GLY A 108 -7.64 -9.76 19.06
N ALA A 109 -6.44 -9.22 18.87
CA ALA A 109 -5.41 -9.79 17.98
C ALA A 109 -5.00 -11.20 18.43
N ILE A 110 -4.70 -11.40 19.72
CA ILE A 110 -4.40 -12.73 20.28
C ILE A 110 -5.52 -13.72 19.96
N LYS A 111 -6.78 -13.32 20.17
CA LYS A 111 -7.93 -14.20 19.91
C LYS A 111 -8.04 -14.57 18.43
N LEU A 112 -7.88 -13.62 17.52
CA LEU A 112 -7.92 -13.88 16.08
C LEU A 112 -6.78 -14.83 15.66
N GLU A 113 -5.59 -14.66 16.22
CA GLU A 113 -4.46 -15.57 15.96
C GLU A 113 -4.62 -16.98 16.54
N GLU A 114 -5.37 -17.12 17.64
CA GLU A 114 -5.79 -18.42 18.20
C GLU A 114 -6.89 -19.09 17.36
N GLU A 115 -7.73 -18.31 16.67
CA GLU A 115 -8.99 -18.77 16.07
C GLU A 115 -9.00 -18.83 14.54
N LEU A 116 -8.09 -18.16 13.84
CA LEU A 116 -8.08 -18.09 12.39
C LEU A 116 -6.95 -18.93 11.78
N SER A 117 -7.24 -19.57 10.65
CA SER A 117 -6.23 -20.11 9.74
C SER A 117 -5.51 -19.00 8.96
N PRO A 118 -4.39 -19.27 8.29
CA PRO A 118 -3.74 -18.28 7.42
C PRO A 118 -4.67 -17.67 6.38
N ALA A 119 -5.57 -18.46 5.79
CA ALA A 119 -6.55 -17.98 4.81
C ALA A 119 -7.59 -17.05 5.47
N GLU A 120 -8.09 -17.39 6.66
CA GLU A 120 -9.07 -16.58 7.39
C GLU A 120 -8.46 -15.30 7.98
N ALA A 121 -7.17 -15.31 8.30
CA ALA A 121 -6.44 -14.16 8.82
C ALA A 121 -5.84 -13.26 7.72
N PHE A 122 -5.92 -13.67 6.46
CA PHE A 122 -5.41 -12.89 5.34
C PHE A 122 -6.20 -11.60 5.17
N GLU A 123 -5.49 -10.49 5.07
CA GLU A 123 -6.08 -9.17 4.91
C GLU A 123 -5.30 -8.35 3.88
N THR A 124 -5.92 -7.26 3.42
CA THR A 124 -5.32 -6.25 2.57
C THR A 124 -5.31 -4.90 3.31
N GLY A 125 -4.51 -3.94 2.85
CA GLY A 125 -4.26 -2.73 3.63
C GLY A 125 -5.35 -1.67 3.61
N MET A 126 -6.28 -1.69 2.64
CA MET A 126 -7.36 -0.69 2.56
C MET A 126 -8.58 -1.02 3.44
N GLY A 127 -8.64 -2.24 3.98
CA GLY A 127 -9.74 -2.75 4.80
C GLY A 127 -10.86 -3.42 3.98
N GLU A 128 -11.68 -4.21 4.67
CA GLU A 128 -12.65 -5.14 4.06
C GLU A 128 -13.62 -4.48 3.08
N ALA A 129 -14.12 -3.27 3.40
CA ALA A 129 -15.08 -2.57 2.54
C ALA A 129 -14.45 -2.15 1.19
N ALA A 130 -13.21 -1.64 1.22
CA ALA A 130 -12.50 -1.25 0.01
C ALA A 130 -12.05 -2.47 -0.81
N TYR A 131 -11.54 -3.50 -0.13
CA TYR A 131 -11.21 -4.79 -0.75
C TYR A 131 -12.42 -5.39 -1.47
N THR A 132 -13.57 -5.47 -0.80
CA THR A 132 -14.80 -6.04 -1.36
C THR A 132 -15.24 -5.24 -2.59
N TYR A 133 -15.20 -3.91 -2.53
CA TYR A 133 -15.50 -3.07 -3.68
C TYR A 133 -14.59 -3.38 -4.87
N LEU A 134 -13.26 -3.42 -4.66
CA LEU A 134 -12.29 -3.72 -5.71
C LEU A 134 -12.48 -5.11 -6.30
N ALA A 135 -12.73 -6.12 -5.46
CA ALA A 135 -12.95 -7.49 -5.89
C ALA A 135 -14.24 -7.66 -6.70
N ASP A 136 -15.34 -7.05 -6.25
CA ASP A 136 -16.66 -7.13 -6.90
C ASP A 136 -16.73 -6.34 -8.21
N HIS A 137 -15.98 -5.24 -8.32
CA HIS A 137 -15.94 -4.38 -9.50
C HIS A 137 -14.72 -4.65 -10.40
N ALA A 138 -13.97 -5.72 -10.14
CA ALA A 138 -12.81 -6.10 -10.95
C ALA A 138 -13.23 -6.34 -12.41
N THR A 139 -12.68 -5.52 -13.30
CA THR A 139 -12.86 -5.61 -14.75
C THR A 139 -12.20 -6.86 -15.32
N LYS A 140 -11.05 -7.27 -14.75
CA LYS A 140 -10.31 -8.46 -15.16
C LYS A 140 -9.58 -9.06 -13.97
N ARG A 141 -9.63 -10.39 -13.87
CA ARG A 141 -8.78 -11.16 -12.96
C ARG A 141 -7.56 -11.70 -13.69
N VAL A 142 -6.39 -11.50 -13.10
CA VAL A 142 -5.09 -11.97 -13.57
C VAL A 142 -4.55 -12.92 -12.51
N VAL A 143 -4.29 -14.18 -12.87
CA VAL A 143 -3.70 -15.15 -11.95
C VAL A 143 -2.32 -15.56 -12.44
N ILE A 144 -1.32 -15.35 -11.60
CA ILE A 144 0.09 -15.63 -11.86
C ILE A 144 0.53 -16.74 -10.90
N ASP A 145 0.79 -17.94 -11.41
CA ASP A 145 1.35 -19.06 -10.64
C ASP A 145 2.75 -19.35 -11.18
N VAL A 146 3.79 -18.88 -10.48
CA VAL A 146 5.18 -19.04 -10.91
C VAL A 146 5.72 -20.36 -10.36
N PRO A 147 6.03 -21.36 -11.20
CA PRO A 147 6.50 -22.66 -10.72
C PRO A 147 7.81 -22.57 -9.97
N ALA A 148 8.08 -23.58 -9.14
CA ALA A 148 9.30 -23.62 -8.33
C ALA A 148 10.56 -23.48 -9.20
N TYR A 149 11.53 -22.70 -8.71
CA TYR A 149 12.79 -22.42 -9.40
C TYR A 149 12.67 -21.70 -10.75
N LYS A 150 11.51 -21.09 -11.05
CA LYS A 150 11.31 -20.29 -12.26
C LYS A 150 11.34 -18.80 -11.94
N HIS A 151 11.57 -18.02 -12.99
CA HIS A 151 11.52 -16.57 -12.95
C HIS A 151 10.52 -16.10 -14.00
N ALA A 152 9.56 -15.27 -13.60
CA ALA A 152 8.63 -14.59 -14.48
C ALA A 152 8.75 -13.06 -14.34
N THR A 153 8.51 -12.35 -15.44
CA THR A 153 8.37 -10.90 -15.46
C THR A 153 7.02 -10.59 -16.11
N VAL A 154 6.14 -9.93 -15.37
CA VAL A 154 4.76 -9.66 -15.79
C VAL A 154 4.45 -8.19 -15.59
N THR A 155 3.82 -7.55 -16.57
CA THR A 155 3.33 -6.18 -16.46
C THR A 155 1.81 -6.17 -16.61
N VAL A 156 1.11 -5.62 -15.63
CA VAL A 156 -0.35 -5.38 -15.65
C VAL A 156 -0.58 -3.89 -15.75
N ARG A 157 -1.29 -3.45 -16.79
CA ARG A 157 -1.62 -2.04 -16.99
C ARG A 157 -3.11 -1.84 -16.91
N VAL A 158 -3.53 -0.88 -16.11
CA VAL A 158 -4.93 -0.49 -15.94
C VAL A 158 -5.07 0.95 -16.42
N SER A 159 -5.80 1.15 -17.51
CA SER A 159 -6.01 2.48 -18.09
C SER A 159 -7.37 3.06 -17.68
N GLY A 160 -7.43 4.35 -17.37
CA GLY A 160 -8.69 5.05 -17.11
C GLY A 160 -9.61 5.06 -18.34
N VAL A 161 -10.89 4.81 -18.11
CA VAL A 161 -11.97 4.95 -19.10
C VAL A 161 -13.04 5.87 -18.52
N ASP A 162 -13.40 6.90 -19.28
CA ASP A 162 -14.30 7.95 -18.80
C ASP A 162 -15.65 7.38 -18.34
N ALA A 163 -16.13 7.89 -17.20
CA ALA A 163 -17.33 7.44 -16.50
C ALA A 163 -17.34 5.93 -16.18
N ALA A 164 -16.18 5.30 -15.98
CA ALA A 164 -16.06 3.88 -15.67
C ALA A 164 -15.10 3.59 -14.52
N ALA A 165 -15.26 2.39 -13.94
CA ALA A 165 -14.31 1.75 -13.05
C ALA A 165 -13.49 0.72 -13.84
N ALA A 166 -12.18 0.92 -13.91
CA ALA A 166 -11.21 -0.01 -14.47
C ALA A 166 -10.38 -0.61 -13.33
N ILE A 167 -10.61 -1.87 -12.98
CA ILE A 167 -9.99 -2.49 -11.80
C ILE A 167 -9.39 -3.85 -12.15
N ALA A 168 -8.10 -4.05 -11.84
CA ALA A 168 -7.44 -5.34 -11.97
C ALA A 168 -7.41 -6.09 -10.63
N ALA A 169 -7.98 -7.29 -10.61
CA ALA A 169 -7.75 -8.24 -9.52
C ALA A 169 -6.57 -9.15 -9.89
N ILE A 170 -5.50 -9.13 -9.09
CA ILE A 170 -4.25 -9.81 -9.39
C ILE A 170 -3.96 -10.79 -8.25
N ASP A 171 -3.91 -12.07 -8.59
CA ASP A 171 -3.60 -13.15 -7.67
C ASP A 171 -2.25 -13.76 -8.03
N VAL A 172 -1.33 -13.80 -7.08
CA VAL A 172 0.02 -14.31 -7.25
C VAL A 172 0.26 -15.49 -6.33
N VAL A 173 0.72 -16.60 -6.89
CA VAL A 173 1.30 -17.72 -6.17
C VAL A 173 2.75 -17.89 -6.62
N ALA A 174 3.69 -17.45 -5.79
CA ALA A 174 5.11 -17.64 -6.05
C ALA A 174 5.54 -18.94 -5.35
N ARG A 175 5.72 -20.02 -6.13
CA ARG A 175 6.09 -21.35 -5.61
C ARG A 175 7.53 -21.35 -5.06
N PRO A 176 7.96 -22.39 -4.32
CA PRO A 176 9.24 -22.38 -3.64
C PRO A 176 10.42 -22.02 -4.54
N GLN A 177 11.30 -21.12 -4.07
CA GLN A 177 12.48 -20.63 -4.80
C GLN A 177 12.18 -20.03 -6.18
N SER A 178 10.95 -19.57 -6.43
CA SER A 178 10.63 -18.81 -7.64
C SER A 178 10.93 -17.33 -7.47
N THR A 179 11.06 -16.63 -8.60
CA THR A 179 11.16 -15.16 -8.65
C THR A 179 10.05 -14.61 -9.52
N LEU A 180 9.36 -13.56 -9.06
CA LEU A 180 8.44 -12.78 -9.86
C LEU A 180 8.85 -11.32 -9.85
N ASP A 181 8.99 -10.71 -11.02
CA ASP A 181 8.99 -9.26 -11.18
C ASP A 181 7.63 -8.84 -11.74
N LEU A 182 6.81 -8.20 -10.91
CA LEU A 182 5.48 -7.73 -11.26
C LEU A 182 5.47 -6.20 -11.33
N GLN A 183 5.15 -5.66 -12.49
CA GLN A 183 4.89 -4.24 -12.66
C GLN A 183 3.38 -4.00 -12.76
N ILE A 184 2.87 -3.06 -11.99
CA ILE A 184 1.49 -2.57 -12.06
C ILE A 184 1.55 -1.11 -12.49
N ALA A 185 0.84 -0.76 -13.56
CA ALA A 185 0.75 0.62 -14.03
C ALA A 185 -0.72 1.07 -13.98
N LEU A 186 -1.01 2.07 -13.16
CA LEU A 186 -2.32 2.71 -13.06
C LEU A 186 -2.22 4.08 -13.74
N ASP A 187 -2.81 4.21 -14.93
CA ASP A 187 -2.65 5.41 -15.76
C ASP A 187 -3.99 5.91 -16.31
N SER A 188 -4.07 7.19 -16.66
CA SER A 188 -5.20 7.79 -17.36
C SER A 188 -4.73 8.40 -18.68
N PRO A 189 -4.52 7.58 -19.73
CA PRO A 189 -4.00 8.08 -21.01
C PRO A 189 -4.99 8.99 -21.76
N VAL A 190 -6.26 9.01 -21.32
CA VAL A 190 -7.33 9.84 -21.86
C VAL A 190 -7.89 10.74 -20.77
N ALA A 191 -8.35 11.93 -21.18
CA ALA A 191 -9.13 12.79 -20.29
C ALA A 191 -10.47 12.12 -19.95
N GLY A 192 -10.90 12.27 -18.70
CA GLY A 192 -12.14 11.70 -18.19
C GLY A 192 -12.16 11.69 -16.67
N GLU A 193 -13.21 11.12 -16.11
CA GLU A 193 -13.33 10.89 -14.67
C GLU A 193 -13.77 9.45 -14.40
N GLY A 194 -13.38 8.90 -13.25
CA GLY A 194 -13.70 7.51 -12.91
C GLY A 194 -12.78 6.94 -11.84
N VAL A 195 -12.79 5.62 -11.74
CA VAL A 195 -11.96 4.86 -10.80
C VAL A 195 -10.98 4.00 -11.57
N VAL A 196 -9.72 4.05 -11.19
CA VAL A 196 -8.70 3.10 -11.63
C VAL A 196 -8.10 2.44 -10.42
N GLY A 197 -7.97 1.11 -10.45
CA GLY A 197 -7.36 0.44 -9.32
C GLY A 197 -6.84 -0.96 -9.55
N SER A 198 -6.17 -1.44 -8.50
CA SER A 198 -5.66 -2.79 -8.38
C SER A 198 -6.00 -3.35 -7.02
N VAL A 199 -6.28 -4.65 -6.99
CA VAL A 199 -6.21 -5.46 -5.77
C VAL A 199 -5.23 -6.59 -6.02
N LEU A 200 -4.14 -6.61 -5.27
CA LEU A 200 -3.07 -7.60 -5.37
C LEU A 200 -3.08 -8.53 -4.15
N ARG A 201 -3.17 -9.84 -4.38
CA ARG A 201 -2.98 -10.86 -3.34
C ARG A 201 -1.77 -11.71 -3.68
N VAL A 202 -0.81 -11.79 -2.76
CA VAL A 202 0.43 -12.58 -2.96
C VAL A 202 0.56 -13.67 -1.90
N CYS A 203 0.68 -14.90 -2.36
CA CYS A 203 1.13 -16.03 -1.54
C CYS A 203 2.57 -16.39 -1.96
N ALA A 204 3.55 -15.97 -1.16
CA ALA A 204 4.96 -16.24 -1.39
C ALA A 204 5.40 -17.46 -0.57
N HIS A 205 5.64 -18.58 -1.25
CA HIS A 205 6.16 -19.79 -0.63
C HIS A 205 7.64 -19.65 -0.24
N GLU A 206 8.15 -20.67 0.45
CA GLU A 206 9.53 -20.77 0.91
C GLU A 206 10.57 -20.24 -0.06
N TYR A 207 11.36 -19.28 0.41
CA TYR A 207 12.49 -18.72 -0.32
C TYR A 207 12.13 -18.11 -1.70
N ALA A 208 10.84 -17.88 -1.98
CA ALA A 208 10.41 -17.16 -3.16
C ALA A 208 10.75 -15.67 -3.03
N THR A 209 10.98 -15.00 -4.16
CA THR A 209 11.19 -13.56 -4.21
C THR A 209 10.14 -12.92 -5.12
N VAL A 210 9.36 -11.98 -4.60
CA VAL A 210 8.37 -11.23 -5.37
C VAL A 210 8.73 -9.75 -5.33
N ASN A 211 9.06 -9.18 -6.47
CA ASN A 211 9.31 -7.75 -6.64
C ASN A 211 8.06 -7.14 -7.28
N VAL A 212 7.46 -6.15 -6.63
CA VAL A 212 6.27 -5.44 -7.12
C VAL A 212 6.64 -3.99 -7.32
N ALA A 213 6.40 -3.44 -8.51
CA ALA A 213 6.53 -2.01 -8.78
C ALA A 213 5.19 -1.47 -9.25
N CYS A 214 4.52 -0.65 -8.45
CA CYS A 214 3.28 0.04 -8.81
C CYS A 214 3.57 1.50 -9.15
N THR A 215 3.27 1.91 -10.39
CA THR A 215 3.38 3.29 -10.85
C THR A 215 2.00 3.85 -11.13
N GLN A 216 1.65 4.93 -10.44
CA GLN A 216 0.34 5.59 -10.51
C GLN A 216 0.51 7.03 -11.03
N THR A 217 -0.05 7.30 -12.22
CA THR A 217 0.17 8.53 -12.99
C THR A 217 -1.13 9.21 -13.45
N LEU A 218 -2.25 8.96 -12.76
CA LEU A 218 -3.54 9.50 -13.20
C LEU A 218 -3.64 11.02 -13.13
N ASP A 219 -4.52 11.61 -13.92
CA ASP A 219 -4.88 13.03 -13.83
C ASP A 219 -5.82 13.32 -12.66
N ASP A 220 -5.98 14.60 -12.30
CA ASP A 220 -6.70 15.04 -11.09
C ASP A 220 -8.19 14.71 -11.06
N SER A 221 -8.81 14.40 -12.18
CA SER A 221 -10.24 14.03 -12.27
C SER A 221 -10.51 12.56 -11.88
N TRP A 222 -9.48 11.78 -11.61
CA TRP A 222 -9.61 10.35 -11.30
C TRP A 222 -9.43 10.05 -9.81
N ILE A 223 -9.99 8.92 -9.40
CA ILE A 223 -9.74 8.28 -8.11
C ILE A 223 -8.87 7.04 -8.35
N ALA A 224 -7.76 6.93 -7.62
CA ALA A 224 -6.87 5.77 -7.65
C ALA A 224 -7.02 4.93 -6.38
N LEU A 225 -7.22 3.62 -6.53
CA LEU A 225 -7.30 2.67 -5.43
C LEU A 225 -6.27 1.55 -5.66
N ASP A 226 -5.33 1.36 -4.74
CA ASP A 226 -4.32 0.32 -4.86
C ASP A 226 -4.22 -0.45 -3.54
N ASP A 227 -4.76 -1.68 -3.54
CA ASP A 227 -4.86 -2.50 -2.34
C ASP A 227 -4.02 -3.77 -2.46
N THR A 228 -3.16 -4.04 -1.48
CA THR A 228 -2.25 -5.18 -1.49
C THR A 228 -2.37 -5.99 -0.21
N GLY A 229 -2.42 -7.32 -0.35
CA GLY A 229 -2.30 -8.29 0.73
C GLY A 229 -1.17 -9.28 0.45
N LEU A 230 -0.29 -9.49 1.43
CA LEU A 230 0.89 -10.35 1.30
C LEU A 230 0.86 -11.44 2.37
N PHE A 231 1.11 -12.68 1.95
CA PHE A 231 1.43 -13.79 2.83
C PHE A 231 2.85 -14.29 2.52
N LEU A 232 3.69 -14.39 3.54
CA LEU A 232 5.08 -14.83 3.40
C LEU A 232 5.38 -16.07 4.25
N ASP A 233 5.85 -17.11 3.57
CA ASP A 233 6.39 -18.33 4.15
C ASP A 233 7.90 -18.19 4.45
N GLU A 234 8.54 -19.27 4.94
CA GLU A 234 9.91 -19.29 5.44
C GLU A 234 10.90 -18.72 4.41
N GLY A 235 11.64 -17.68 4.80
CA GLY A 235 12.67 -17.07 3.98
C GLY A 235 12.16 -16.40 2.70
N ALA A 236 10.84 -16.27 2.53
CA ALA A 236 10.25 -15.54 1.41
C ALA A 236 10.61 -14.05 1.49
N ARG A 237 10.74 -13.40 0.33
CA ARG A 237 11.08 -11.99 0.22
C ARG A 237 10.08 -11.30 -0.68
N VAL A 238 9.49 -10.21 -0.20
CA VAL A 238 8.63 -9.35 -1.02
C VAL A 238 9.18 -7.94 -0.98
N ASN A 239 9.52 -7.39 -2.14
CA ASN A 239 10.00 -6.01 -2.27
C ASN A 239 8.95 -5.22 -3.05
N VAL A 240 8.47 -4.11 -2.50
CA VAL A 240 7.40 -3.30 -3.09
C VAL A 240 7.90 -1.89 -3.32
N GLN A 241 7.79 -1.39 -4.54
CA GLN A 241 8.04 -0.02 -4.91
C GLN A 241 6.73 0.64 -5.32
N HIS A 242 6.33 1.70 -4.63
CA HIS A 242 5.16 2.51 -4.98
C HIS A 242 5.62 3.88 -5.48
N THR A 243 5.15 4.28 -6.65
CA THR A 243 5.36 5.61 -7.23
C THR A 243 4.01 6.28 -7.46
N VAL A 244 3.57 7.12 -6.53
CA VAL A 244 2.21 7.68 -6.46
C VAL A 244 2.23 9.18 -6.75
N LEU A 245 1.94 9.55 -7.99
CA LEU A 245 2.24 10.89 -8.50
C LEU A 245 1.01 11.74 -8.81
N GLY A 246 -0.15 11.13 -9.05
CA GLY A 246 -1.32 11.77 -9.65
C GLY A 246 -2.64 11.40 -8.98
N ALA A 247 -3.75 11.49 -9.70
CA ALA A 247 -5.13 11.39 -9.19
C ALA A 247 -5.54 12.55 -8.28
N GLY A 248 -6.81 12.94 -8.33
CA GLY A 248 -7.38 13.91 -7.40
C GLY A 248 -7.47 13.34 -5.98
N ALA A 249 -7.81 12.05 -5.88
CA ALA A 249 -7.72 11.29 -4.65
C ALA A 249 -7.05 9.93 -4.94
N SER A 250 -6.10 9.55 -4.08
CA SER A 250 -5.53 8.21 -4.10
C SER A 250 -5.57 7.59 -2.72
N ALA A 251 -5.88 6.31 -2.66
CA ALA A 251 -5.75 5.48 -1.48
C ALA A 251 -4.92 4.25 -1.82
N THR A 252 -3.83 4.06 -1.08
CA THR A 252 -2.90 2.94 -1.24
C THR A 252 -2.82 2.19 0.09
N GLY A 253 -3.17 0.91 0.07
CA GLY A 253 -3.14 0.04 1.23
C GLY A 253 -2.25 -1.17 0.98
N LEU A 254 -1.44 -1.54 1.97
CA LEU A 254 -0.71 -2.80 1.98
C LEU A 254 -0.78 -3.43 3.36
N ALA A 255 -1.22 -4.68 3.44
CA ALA A 255 -1.09 -5.52 4.63
C ALA A 255 -0.21 -6.73 4.30
N GLY A 256 0.70 -7.08 5.20
CA GLY A 256 1.60 -8.21 5.03
C GLY A 256 1.72 -9.06 6.29
N ASP A 257 1.58 -10.36 6.12
CA ASP A 257 1.73 -11.37 7.18
C ASP A 257 3.03 -12.15 6.97
N LEU A 258 4.04 -11.84 7.78
CA LEU A 258 5.33 -12.52 7.82
C LEU A 258 5.20 -13.73 8.76
N LEU A 259 4.50 -14.76 8.30
CA LEU A 259 4.21 -15.96 9.09
C LEU A 259 5.44 -16.89 9.19
N GLY A 260 6.16 -17.07 8.09
CA GLY A 260 7.34 -17.92 8.05
C GLY A 260 8.57 -17.28 8.67
N ASP A 261 9.40 -18.11 9.29
CA ASP A 261 10.69 -17.67 9.86
C ASP A 261 11.58 -17.03 8.79
N THR A 262 12.31 -15.99 9.15
CA THR A 262 13.26 -15.27 8.28
C THR A 262 12.66 -14.60 7.04
N ALA A 263 11.33 -14.53 6.93
CA ALA A 263 10.66 -13.78 5.88
C ALA A 263 11.03 -12.29 5.93
N LYS A 264 11.03 -11.63 4.77
CA LYS A 264 11.41 -10.23 4.65
C LYS A 264 10.48 -9.45 3.73
N VAL A 265 10.11 -8.24 4.17
CA VAL A 265 9.38 -7.27 3.34
C VAL A 265 10.15 -5.96 3.26
N THR A 266 10.30 -5.39 2.08
CA THR A 266 10.74 -3.99 1.91
C THR A 266 9.69 -3.20 1.14
N ILE A 267 9.42 -1.97 1.57
CA ILE A 267 8.46 -1.07 0.93
C ILE A 267 9.14 0.28 0.72
N ASP A 268 9.36 0.65 -0.53
CA ASP A 268 9.87 1.95 -0.93
C ASP A 268 8.74 2.74 -1.59
N THR A 269 8.35 3.88 -1.02
CA THR A 269 7.24 4.70 -1.49
C THR A 269 7.70 6.10 -1.85
N ASP A 270 7.61 6.45 -3.12
CA ASP A 270 7.77 7.80 -3.63
C ASP A 270 6.42 8.40 -3.97
N TYR A 271 6.12 9.57 -3.40
CA TYR A 271 4.84 10.22 -3.67
C TYR A 271 4.93 11.73 -3.89
N LEU A 272 3.96 12.24 -4.64
CA LEU A 272 3.72 13.67 -4.87
C LEU A 272 2.26 14.00 -4.55
N GLY A 273 2.06 15.06 -3.75
CA GLY A 273 0.79 15.74 -3.60
C GLY A 273 0.90 17.18 -4.09
N ALA A 274 0.14 17.53 -5.11
CA ALA A 274 0.07 18.88 -5.68
C ALA A 274 -1.36 19.40 -5.72
N ARG A 275 -1.54 20.69 -6.00
CA ARG A 275 -2.87 21.33 -6.12
C ARG A 275 -3.75 21.02 -4.90
N ASP A 276 -4.95 20.48 -5.08
CA ASP A 276 -5.87 20.05 -4.03
C ASP A 276 -5.96 18.52 -3.89
N GLN A 277 -4.96 17.81 -4.43
CA GLN A 277 -4.91 16.35 -4.41
C GLN A 277 -4.87 15.80 -2.97
N VAL A 278 -5.47 14.62 -2.80
CA VAL A 278 -5.51 13.87 -1.55
C VAL A 278 -4.75 12.55 -1.71
N ARG A 279 -3.86 12.28 -0.76
CA ARG A 279 -3.09 11.04 -0.65
C ARG A 279 -3.40 10.36 0.67
N ASP A 280 -3.67 9.07 0.61
CA ASP A 280 -3.99 8.29 1.78
C ASP A 280 -3.25 6.94 1.72
N PHE A 281 -2.37 6.68 2.69
CA PHE A 281 -1.52 5.49 2.74
C PHE A 281 -1.74 4.69 4.02
N ASN A 282 -1.88 3.37 3.93
CA ASN A 282 -1.84 2.48 5.08
C ASN A 282 -0.93 1.28 4.80
N TYR A 283 0.14 1.14 5.58
CA TYR A 283 1.03 -0.02 5.53
C TYR A 283 1.01 -0.74 6.87
N GLU A 284 0.71 -2.04 6.85
CA GLU A 284 0.66 -2.88 8.04
C GLU A 284 1.50 -4.13 7.80
N LEU A 285 2.55 -4.32 8.59
CA LEU A 285 3.41 -5.50 8.53
C LEU A 285 3.38 -6.22 9.87
N ARG A 286 2.77 -7.41 9.87
CA ARG A 286 2.64 -8.28 11.04
C ARG A 286 3.73 -9.35 11.03
N HIS A 287 4.54 -9.34 12.07
CA HIS A 287 5.64 -10.28 12.27
C HIS A 287 5.18 -11.40 13.19
N ARG A 288 5.08 -12.63 12.67
CA ARG A 288 4.75 -13.84 13.44
C ARG A 288 5.90 -14.83 13.48
N GLY A 289 6.61 -15.00 12.37
CA GLY A 289 7.81 -15.82 12.27
C GLY A 289 8.99 -15.27 13.07
N ARG A 290 9.96 -16.12 13.40
CA ARG A 290 11.21 -15.71 14.06
C ARG A 290 12.14 -15.03 13.08
N LYS A 291 12.87 -14.02 13.54
CA LYS A 291 13.90 -13.31 12.76
C LYS A 291 13.40 -12.76 11.42
N THR A 292 12.11 -12.46 11.34
CA THR A 292 11.52 -11.76 10.20
C THR A 292 12.00 -10.31 10.17
N GLU A 293 12.11 -9.72 8.99
CA GLU A 293 12.59 -8.35 8.82
C GLU A 293 11.60 -7.51 8.00
N CYS A 294 11.38 -6.26 8.39
CA CYS A 294 10.74 -5.29 7.52
C CYS A 294 11.48 -3.95 7.45
N GLU A 295 11.41 -3.32 6.28
CA GLU A 295 11.89 -1.96 6.05
C GLU A 295 10.84 -1.19 5.24
N ILE A 296 10.36 -0.07 5.80
CA ILE A 296 9.39 0.82 5.16
C ILE A 296 10.07 2.18 5.00
N ASP A 297 10.25 2.65 3.77
CA ASP A 297 10.79 3.96 3.46
C ASP A 297 9.80 4.74 2.59
N ALA A 298 9.35 5.89 3.08
CA ALA A 298 8.44 6.77 2.37
C ALA A 298 9.08 8.14 2.15
N ASN A 299 9.13 8.59 0.89
CA ASN A 299 9.66 9.89 0.50
C ASN A 299 8.63 10.71 -0.27
N GLY A 300 8.35 11.91 0.22
CA GLY A 300 7.24 12.72 -0.25
C GLY A 300 7.56 14.18 -0.52
N VAL A 301 6.88 14.75 -1.52
CA VAL A 301 6.75 16.20 -1.70
C VAL A 301 5.27 16.57 -1.66
N LEU A 302 4.91 17.54 -0.81
CA LEU A 302 3.58 18.11 -0.73
C LEU A 302 3.62 19.60 -1.07
N THR A 303 2.75 20.04 -1.98
CA THR A 303 2.67 21.43 -2.45
C THR A 303 1.22 21.88 -2.69
N GLY A 304 1.03 23.16 -3.00
CA GLY A 304 -0.30 23.75 -3.13
C GLY A 304 -1.11 23.67 -1.84
N THR A 305 -2.30 23.07 -1.92
CA THR A 305 -3.22 22.80 -0.79
C THR A 305 -3.48 21.31 -0.61
N SER A 306 -2.54 20.48 -1.09
CA SER A 306 -2.67 19.03 -1.06
C SER A 306 -2.72 18.49 0.38
N LYS A 307 -3.31 17.31 0.52
CA LYS A 307 -3.47 16.65 1.82
C LYS A 307 -2.90 15.25 1.76
N LYS A 308 -2.21 14.85 2.82
CA LYS A 308 -1.73 13.49 2.99
C LYS A 308 -2.06 12.96 4.38
N VAL A 309 -2.53 11.73 4.42
CA VAL A 309 -2.46 10.88 5.61
C VAL A 309 -1.61 9.65 5.30
N TYR A 310 -0.61 9.39 6.15
CA TYR A 310 0.21 8.20 6.09
C TYR A 310 0.14 7.50 7.44
N ARG A 311 -0.23 6.22 7.42
CA ARG A 311 -0.20 5.31 8.58
C ARG A 311 0.73 4.16 8.23
N GLY A 312 1.69 3.90 9.11
CA GLY A 312 2.52 2.71 9.05
C GLY A 312 2.44 1.98 10.38
N THR A 313 2.26 0.67 10.33
CA THR A 313 2.12 -0.20 11.50
C THR A 313 3.10 -1.35 11.37
N ILE A 314 4.03 -1.44 12.32
CA ILE A 314 4.87 -2.62 12.52
C ILE A 314 4.28 -3.35 13.74
N ASP A 315 3.73 -4.54 13.51
CA ASP A 315 3.12 -5.36 14.57
C ASP A 315 4.02 -6.56 14.90
N LEU A 316 4.75 -6.47 16.01
CA LEU A 316 5.67 -7.48 16.51
C LEU A 316 4.94 -8.35 17.53
N VAL A 317 4.29 -9.42 17.06
CA VAL A 317 3.46 -10.26 17.92
C VAL A 317 4.31 -11.24 18.73
N HIS A 318 3.79 -11.74 19.85
CA HIS A 318 4.53 -12.69 20.68
C HIS A 318 4.96 -13.94 19.89
N GLY A 319 6.21 -14.35 20.07
CA GLY A 319 6.79 -15.50 19.39
C GLY A 319 7.70 -15.12 18.21
N CYS A 320 7.61 -13.89 17.68
CA CYS A 320 8.44 -13.41 16.55
C CYS A 320 9.90 -13.11 16.95
N LYS A 321 10.52 -13.96 17.77
CA LYS A 321 11.84 -13.72 18.37
C LYS A 321 12.92 -13.40 17.36
N GLY A 322 13.67 -12.34 17.63
CA GLY A 322 14.70 -11.77 16.79
C GLY A 322 14.16 -10.97 15.60
N ALA A 323 12.85 -10.72 15.50
CA ALA A 323 12.30 -9.91 14.42
C ALA A 323 12.78 -8.46 14.51
N THR A 324 12.96 -7.84 13.35
CA THR A 324 13.31 -6.43 13.25
C THR A 324 12.39 -5.70 12.29
N GLY A 325 12.03 -4.47 12.63
CA GLY A 325 11.22 -3.61 11.77
C GLY A 325 11.75 -2.19 11.80
N THR A 326 11.91 -1.57 10.63
CA THR A 326 12.33 -0.18 10.50
C THR A 326 11.36 0.57 9.62
N GLU A 327 10.90 1.74 10.08
CA GLU A 327 10.05 2.65 9.33
C GLU A 327 10.67 4.05 9.28
N ARG A 328 10.73 4.62 8.08
CA ARG A 328 11.20 5.98 7.84
C ARG A 328 10.26 6.71 6.90
N GLU A 329 9.83 7.91 7.28
CA GLU A 329 9.23 8.85 6.34
C GLU A 329 10.05 10.14 6.26
N THR A 330 10.22 10.68 5.06
CA THR A 330 10.72 12.04 4.83
C THR A 330 9.79 12.80 3.91
N VAL A 331 9.23 13.91 4.42
CA VAL A 331 8.27 14.74 3.69
C VAL A 331 8.79 16.16 3.58
N LEU A 332 8.83 16.68 2.35
CA LEU A 332 9.05 18.09 2.06
C LEU A 332 7.71 18.80 1.86
N LEU A 333 7.46 19.82 2.69
CA LEU A 333 6.34 20.75 2.55
C LEU A 333 6.82 21.97 1.75
N ALA A 334 6.48 22.02 0.47
CA ALA A 334 6.86 23.08 -0.45
C ALA A 334 5.97 24.33 -0.33
N ASN A 335 4.74 24.17 0.19
CA ASN A 335 3.78 25.26 0.43
C ASN A 335 3.25 25.23 1.88
N LYS A 336 2.89 26.39 2.43
CA LYS A 336 2.30 26.52 3.79
C LYS A 336 0.84 26.04 3.86
N GLY A 337 0.17 25.83 2.72
CA GLY A 337 -1.23 25.44 2.60
C GLY A 337 -1.49 23.93 2.65
N VAL A 338 -0.44 23.11 2.70
CA VAL A 338 -0.55 21.65 2.72
C VAL A 338 -0.97 21.11 4.10
N ASP A 339 -1.68 19.98 4.11
CA ASP A 339 -2.00 19.23 5.34
C ASP A 339 -1.24 17.90 5.33
N ASN A 340 -0.27 17.76 6.23
CA ASN A 340 0.52 16.55 6.39
C ASN A 340 0.18 15.84 7.70
N LYS A 341 -0.24 14.59 7.58
CA LYS A 341 -0.47 13.68 8.69
C LYS A 341 0.37 12.42 8.51
N THR A 342 1.16 12.11 9.51
CA THR A 342 2.10 10.98 9.53
C THR A 342 1.98 10.29 10.88
N VAL A 343 1.62 9.01 10.87
CA VAL A 343 1.30 8.23 12.07
C VAL A 343 2.00 6.88 11.99
N PRO A 344 3.30 6.82 12.29
CA PRO A 344 4.02 5.56 12.43
C PRO A 344 3.70 4.93 13.80
N VAL A 345 3.40 3.63 13.82
CA VAL A 345 2.99 2.88 15.00
C VAL A 345 3.78 1.59 15.08
N ILE A 346 4.33 1.32 16.28
CA ILE A 346 4.91 0.01 16.60
C ILE A 346 4.04 -0.60 17.69
N LEU A 347 3.49 -1.77 17.40
CA LEU A 347 2.80 -2.63 18.35
C LEU A 347 3.77 -3.74 18.71
N CYS A 348 4.04 -3.91 20.00
CA CYS A 348 5.12 -4.80 20.46
C CYS A 348 4.61 -5.67 21.60
N ASP A 349 4.60 -6.98 21.37
CA ASP A 349 4.15 -8.02 22.31
C ASP A 349 5.22 -9.11 22.55
N GLU A 350 6.33 -9.05 21.80
CA GLU A 350 7.53 -9.87 22.03
C GLU A 350 8.65 -9.00 22.64
N ASP A 351 9.44 -9.58 23.54
CA ASP A 351 10.54 -8.86 24.23
C ASP A 351 11.83 -8.86 23.40
N ASP A 352 12.12 -9.97 22.70
CA ASP A 352 13.34 -10.17 21.92
C ASP A 352 13.17 -9.66 20.48
N VAL A 353 12.93 -8.36 20.31
CA VAL A 353 12.72 -7.72 18.99
C VAL A 353 13.34 -6.32 18.93
N ALA A 354 13.49 -5.78 17.73
CA ALA A 354 13.91 -4.40 17.52
C ALA A 354 12.99 -3.68 16.52
N GLY A 355 12.24 -2.69 17.02
CA GLY A 355 11.44 -1.79 16.19
C GLY A 355 12.03 -0.38 16.18
N ASN A 356 12.22 0.20 15.00
CA ASN A 356 12.60 1.59 14.81
C ASN A 356 11.56 2.27 13.92
N HIS A 357 11.16 3.49 14.27
CA HIS A 357 10.34 4.32 13.41
C HIS A 357 10.77 5.78 13.50
N GLY A 358 10.67 6.51 12.39
CA GLY A 358 11.05 7.92 12.35
C GLY A 358 10.40 8.67 11.21
N ALA A 359 9.85 9.84 11.50
CA ALA A 359 9.30 10.74 10.50
C ALA A 359 10.05 12.07 10.53
N THR A 360 10.55 12.51 9.38
CA THR A 360 11.19 13.81 9.19
C THR A 360 10.28 14.67 8.33
N ILE A 361 9.74 15.73 8.91
CA ILE A 361 8.92 16.71 8.19
C ILE A 361 9.74 17.98 8.04
N GLY A 362 10.09 18.33 6.81
CA GLY A 362 10.83 19.54 6.48
C GLY A 362 9.96 20.51 5.70
N HIS A 363 10.09 21.80 5.97
CA HIS A 363 9.54 22.85 5.10
C HIS A 363 10.68 23.65 4.48
N VAL A 364 10.42 24.27 3.33
CA VAL A 364 11.37 25.22 2.75
C VAL A 364 11.45 26.43 3.68
N ARG A 365 12.66 26.82 4.10
CA ARG A 365 12.83 27.94 5.03
C ARG A 365 12.60 29.27 4.30
N ASP A 366 12.05 30.26 5.01
CA ASP A 366 11.76 31.59 4.44
C ASP A 366 13.03 32.25 3.85
N GLU A 367 14.22 31.99 4.41
CA GLU A 367 15.49 32.49 3.85
C GLU A 367 15.86 31.82 2.52
N GLN A 368 15.52 30.54 2.34
CA GLN A 368 15.73 29.81 1.09
C GLN A 368 14.77 30.33 0.01
N LEU A 369 13.49 30.53 0.36
CA LEU A 369 12.51 31.15 -0.53
C LEU A 369 12.92 32.58 -0.91
N PHE A 370 13.39 33.38 0.05
CA PHE A 370 13.91 34.73 -0.21
C PHE A 370 15.11 34.71 -1.17
N TYR A 371 16.02 33.76 -1.00
CA TYR A 371 17.18 33.59 -1.87
C TYR A 371 16.79 33.20 -3.31
N LEU A 372 15.74 32.38 -3.49
CA LEU A 372 15.15 32.04 -4.79
C LEU A 372 14.47 33.28 -5.40
N ALA A 373 13.71 34.03 -4.60
CA ALA A 373 13.07 35.28 -5.01
C ALA A 373 14.08 36.34 -5.48
N CYS A 374 15.23 36.46 -4.82
CA CYS A 374 16.32 37.33 -5.29
C CYS A 374 16.88 36.94 -6.67
N ARG A 375 16.65 35.70 -7.13
CA ARG A 375 17.00 35.22 -8.48
C ARG A 375 15.84 35.29 -9.47
N GLY A 376 14.71 35.86 -9.08
CA GLY A 376 13.53 36.00 -9.92
C GLY A 376 12.60 34.80 -9.91
N LEU A 377 12.82 33.81 -9.03
CA LEU A 377 11.89 32.71 -8.84
C LEU A 377 10.87 33.09 -7.77
N ASP A 378 9.61 33.24 -8.15
CA ASP A 378 8.53 33.42 -7.19
C ASP A 378 8.20 32.10 -6.46
N GLN A 379 7.21 32.15 -5.57
CA GLN A 379 6.80 30.99 -4.78
C GLN A 379 6.35 29.82 -5.65
N ASN A 380 5.62 30.08 -6.74
CA ASN A 380 5.12 29.02 -7.62
C ASN A 380 6.30 28.38 -8.37
N ALA A 381 7.21 29.18 -8.91
CA ALA A 381 8.41 28.68 -9.56
C ALA A 381 9.30 27.88 -8.59
N ALA A 382 9.32 28.23 -7.31
CA ALA A 382 10.02 27.45 -6.28
C ALA A 382 9.34 26.10 -6.01
N GLU A 383 8.00 26.06 -5.96
CA GLU A 383 7.23 24.80 -5.85
C GLU A 383 7.46 23.89 -7.06
N ASP A 384 7.42 24.45 -8.27
CA ASP A 384 7.66 23.73 -9.52
C ASP A 384 9.02 23.03 -9.54
N LEU A 385 10.07 23.61 -8.93
CA LEU A 385 11.37 22.94 -8.80
C LEU A 385 11.28 21.63 -8.00
N PHE A 386 10.47 21.58 -6.95
CA PHE A 386 10.33 20.38 -6.11
C PHE A 386 9.43 19.34 -6.79
N ILE A 387 8.36 19.78 -7.45
CA ILE A 387 7.53 18.90 -8.27
C ILE A 387 8.40 18.28 -9.38
N ARG A 388 9.18 19.11 -10.08
CA ARG A 388 10.08 18.71 -11.16
C ARG A 388 11.07 17.65 -10.69
N ALA A 389 11.77 17.90 -9.59
CA ALA A 389 12.74 16.94 -9.05
C ALA A 389 12.11 15.57 -8.77
N LYS A 390 10.87 15.54 -8.24
CA LYS A 390 10.17 14.28 -7.96
C LYS A 390 9.73 13.55 -9.23
N LEU A 391 9.27 14.29 -10.24
CA LEU A 391 8.88 13.72 -11.53
C LEU A 391 10.08 13.25 -12.35
N GLU A 392 11.20 13.98 -12.32
CA GLU A 392 12.45 13.57 -12.97
C GLU A 392 13.00 12.29 -12.38
N ASP A 393 12.97 12.15 -11.05
CA ASP A 393 13.34 10.91 -10.37
C ASP A 393 12.42 9.74 -10.77
N ALA A 394 11.12 9.97 -10.88
CA ALA A 394 10.17 8.99 -11.41
C ALA A 394 10.41 8.63 -12.88
N VAL A 395 10.84 9.59 -13.72
CA VAL A 395 11.25 9.34 -15.11
C VAL A 395 12.51 8.46 -15.18
N LEU A 396 13.45 8.64 -14.26
CA LEU A 396 14.70 7.87 -14.19
C LEU A 396 14.48 6.45 -13.66
N SER A 397 13.52 6.28 -12.75
CA SER A 397 13.17 5.00 -12.13
C SER A 397 12.06 4.24 -12.87
N ALA A 398 11.48 4.82 -13.93
CA ALA A 398 10.44 4.20 -14.72
C ALA A 398 10.88 2.82 -15.24
N THR A 399 10.00 1.84 -15.05
CA THR A 399 10.24 0.42 -15.33
C THR A 399 10.20 0.08 -16.82
N ASP A 400 9.52 0.91 -17.62
CA ASP A 400 9.49 0.82 -19.08
C ASP A 400 9.17 2.18 -19.74
N GLU A 401 9.17 2.20 -21.07
CA GLU A 401 8.92 3.42 -21.85
C GLU A 401 7.48 3.95 -21.72
N ARG A 402 6.49 3.10 -21.46
CA ARG A 402 5.09 3.54 -21.28
C ARG A 402 4.91 4.20 -19.91
N ALA A 403 5.50 3.64 -18.86
CA ALA A 403 5.54 4.26 -17.54
C ALA A 403 6.28 5.59 -17.60
N ARG A 404 7.44 5.64 -18.28
CA ARG A 404 8.18 6.88 -18.53
C ARG A 404 7.31 7.91 -19.24
N ALA A 405 6.66 7.54 -20.33
CA ALA A 405 5.78 8.43 -21.09
C ALA A 405 4.58 8.92 -20.26
N ALA A 406 4.03 8.08 -19.38
CA ALA A 406 2.94 8.47 -18.49
C ALA A 406 3.37 9.50 -17.44
N VAL A 407 4.57 9.34 -16.86
CA VAL A 407 5.15 10.35 -15.96
C VAL A 407 5.40 11.66 -16.70
N VAL A 408 5.94 11.61 -17.93
CA VAL A 408 6.15 12.82 -18.76
C VAL A 408 4.83 13.52 -19.08
N ARG A 409 3.79 12.75 -19.44
CA ARG A 409 2.43 13.27 -19.67
C ARG A 409 1.91 14.00 -18.43
N LEU A 410 2.00 13.38 -17.26
CA LEU A 410 1.59 14.01 -16.00
C LEU A 410 2.43 15.25 -15.68
N GLY A 411 3.74 15.20 -15.92
CA GLY A 411 4.63 16.33 -15.70
C GLY A 411 4.32 17.53 -16.58
N ASN A 412 4.03 17.31 -17.86
CA ASN A 412 3.56 18.35 -18.78
C ASN A 412 2.20 18.97 -18.35
N ASN A 413 1.38 18.24 -17.58
CA ASN A 413 0.12 18.75 -17.02
C ASN A 413 0.33 19.58 -15.73
N LEU A 414 1.45 19.39 -15.03
CA LEU A 414 1.75 20.02 -13.75
C LEU A 414 2.73 21.19 -13.86
N ILE A 415 3.67 21.12 -14.80
CA ILE A 415 4.77 22.06 -14.96
C ILE A 415 4.92 22.46 -16.43
N ASP A 416 5.00 23.75 -16.69
CA ASP A 416 5.27 24.28 -18.02
C ASP A 416 6.65 23.81 -18.53
N ASN A 417 6.71 23.36 -19.79
CA ASN A 417 7.92 22.89 -20.47
C ASN A 417 8.66 21.76 -19.71
N PHE A 418 7.94 20.86 -19.03
CA PHE A 418 8.55 19.73 -18.31
C PHE A 418 9.44 18.88 -19.22
N GLU A 419 8.90 18.43 -20.36
CA GLU A 419 9.58 17.53 -21.30
C GLU A 419 10.79 18.16 -22.00
N GLU A 420 10.74 19.45 -22.32
CA GLU A 420 11.84 20.14 -23.04
C GLU A 420 13.15 20.17 -22.24
N GLU A 421 13.06 20.07 -20.91
CA GLU A 421 14.19 20.14 -19.99
C GLU A 421 14.73 18.75 -19.56
N LEU A 422 14.09 17.65 -20.00
CA LEU A 422 14.56 16.27 -19.74
C LEU A 422 15.71 15.82 -20.66
N ALA A 423 16.04 16.63 -21.68
CA ALA A 423 16.93 16.28 -22.81
C ALA A 423 18.43 16.35 -22.52
#